data_AF-A0A3Q2EI37-F1
#
_entry.id   AF-A0A3Q2EI37-F1
#
_cell.length_a   1.000
_cell.length_b   1.000
_cell.length_c   1.000
_cell.angle_alpha   90.00
_cell.angle_beta   90.00
_cell.angle_gamma   90.00
#
_symmetry.space_group_name_H-M   'P 1'
#
loop_
_entity.id
_entity.type
_entity.pdbx_description
1 polymer ?
#
loop_
_entity_poly.entity_id
_entity_poly.type
_entity_poly.pdbx_seq_one_letter_code
_entity_poly.pdbx_strand_id
1 'polypeptide(L)'
;SVLTLQQFSSYTVALDDLMEQHVICYDVEKDLLPLVLSNCQYSLERGRETLSEYDLPRIQQQILTRFLQGKPLITRTGIPTLINTQEKDYESVFKMIKGKVHQVSLPTLTRNSVSRELDSYSEVCEAFKIVDLLLGFLSMTDGDPSMSLVSYLQDILKMVTCFLQALKKCKLQHCVSLWQLLSSLKSENMLQLKRVCYQDPLSEQNKMELKCFMSRSNTNQWLLEMHEFIQLNLGRSHATHRYKPSWGVKEAMQLYMDQKEVEVPEYFEENFPENLLLSQILHAWKYVATSNQEWMNEG
;
A
#
# COMPACT_ATOMS: atom_id res chain seq x y z
N SER A 1 1.26 12.92 43.35
CA SER A 1 2.61 12.32 43.32
C SER A 1 2.52 10.99 42.60
N VAL A 2 3.14 10.93 41.43
CA VAL A 2 3.19 9.77 40.54
C VAL A 2 4.01 8.68 41.26
N LEU A 3 3.37 7.58 41.65
CA LEU A 3 4.09 6.40 42.10
C LEU A 3 4.66 5.72 40.86
N THR A 4 5.90 6.07 40.56
CA THR A 4 6.82 5.30 39.71
C THR A 4 6.89 3.87 40.23
N LEU A 5 6.20 2.94 39.56
CA LEU A 5 6.53 1.52 39.58
C LEU A 5 7.87 1.34 38.86
N GLN A 6 8.94 1.77 39.52
CA GLN A 6 10.33 1.51 39.13
C GLN A 6 10.68 0.06 39.48
N GLN A 7 10.30 -0.83 38.58
CA GLN A 7 11.06 -2.03 38.21
C GLN A 7 10.45 -2.52 36.90
N PHE A 8 10.96 -2.00 35.78
CA PHE A 8 10.68 -2.58 34.47
C PHE A 8 11.23 -4.01 34.50
N SER A 9 10.34 -4.97 34.75
CA SER A 9 10.63 -6.37 34.45
C SER A 9 10.98 -6.46 32.97
N SER A 10 12.16 -6.99 32.64
CA SER A 10 12.55 -7.31 31.26
C SER A 10 11.76 -8.49 30.68
N TYR A 11 10.78 -9.01 31.42
CA TYR A 11 9.94 -10.13 31.00
C TYR A 11 8.90 -9.67 29.98
N THR A 12 9.13 -10.04 28.73
CA THR A 12 8.25 -9.76 27.59
C THR A 12 7.72 -11.05 27.00
N VAL A 13 6.46 -11.05 26.55
CA VAL A 13 5.83 -12.20 25.87
C VAL A 13 5.16 -11.73 24.58
N ALA A 14 5.24 -12.52 23.51
CA ALA A 14 4.56 -12.25 22.23
C ALA A 14 3.08 -12.65 22.30
N LEU A 15 2.25 -12.11 21.39
CA LEU A 15 0.83 -12.48 21.32
C LEU A 15 0.64 -13.93 20.87
N ASP A 16 1.55 -14.45 20.03
CA ASP A 16 1.55 -15.86 19.61
C ASP A 16 1.73 -16.83 20.79
N ASP A 17 2.47 -16.42 21.81
CA ASP A 17 2.83 -17.23 22.98
C ASP A 17 2.00 -16.84 24.22
N LEU A 18 0.90 -16.11 24.03
CA LEU A 18 0.09 -15.61 25.13
C LEU A 18 -0.74 -16.75 25.75
N MET A 19 -0.58 -16.95 27.05
CA MET A 19 -1.31 -17.91 27.86
C MET A 19 -2.12 -17.16 28.93
N GLU A 20 -3.17 -17.78 29.48
CA GLU A 20 -4.07 -17.15 30.46
C GLU A 20 -3.32 -16.54 31.66
N GLN A 21 -2.26 -17.21 32.13
CA GLN A 21 -1.39 -16.75 33.22
C GLN A 21 -0.66 -15.41 32.94
N HIS A 22 -0.46 -15.05 31.66
CA HIS A 22 0.19 -13.81 31.26
C HIS A 22 -0.75 -12.60 31.34
N VAL A 23 -2.07 -12.83 31.33
CA VAL A 23 -3.09 -11.78 31.35
C VAL A 23 -3.47 -11.44 32.80
N ILE A 24 -3.80 -10.18 33.06
CA ILE A 24 -4.37 -9.77 34.34
C ILE A 24 -5.84 -10.17 34.33
N CYS A 25 -6.16 -11.21 35.11
CA CYS A 25 -7.52 -11.73 35.27
C CYS A 25 -7.88 -11.73 36.76
N TYR A 26 -9.06 -11.22 37.10
CA TYR A 26 -9.61 -11.24 38.45
C TYR A 26 -11.14 -11.22 38.41
N ASP A 27 -11.77 -11.79 39.42
CA ASP A 27 -13.21 -11.74 39.66
C ASP A 27 -13.51 -10.72 40.76
N VAL A 28 -14.45 -9.82 40.51
CA VAL A 28 -14.78 -8.72 41.44
C VAL A 28 -15.35 -9.25 42.75
N GLU A 29 -16.24 -10.23 42.70
CA GLU A 29 -16.97 -10.74 43.86
C GLU A 29 -16.12 -11.74 44.67
N LYS A 30 -15.31 -12.55 43.97
CA LYS A 30 -14.50 -13.60 44.60
C LYS A 30 -13.13 -13.12 45.05
N ASP A 31 -12.54 -12.19 44.32
CA ASP A 31 -11.15 -11.80 44.55
C ASP A 31 -11.03 -10.40 45.15
N LEU A 32 -11.70 -9.39 44.56
CA LEU A 32 -11.56 -8.00 45.00
C LEU A 32 -12.41 -7.66 46.22
N LEU A 33 -13.68 -8.07 46.25
CA LEU A 33 -14.58 -7.72 47.33
C LEU A 33 -14.08 -8.25 48.69
N PRO A 34 -13.63 -9.52 48.83
CA PRO A 34 -13.09 -10.00 50.11
C PRO A 34 -11.80 -9.29 50.49
N LEU A 35 -10.97 -8.93 49.51
CA LEU A 35 -9.74 -8.16 49.73
C LEU A 35 -10.07 -6.78 50.30
N VAL A 36 -10.99 -6.04 49.71
CA VAL A 36 -11.39 -4.70 50.19
C VAL A 36 -12.03 -4.77 51.58
N LEU A 37 -12.97 -5.69 51.78
CA LEU A 37 -13.65 -5.86 53.07
C LEU A 37 -12.68 -6.26 54.20
N SER A 38 -11.68 -7.09 53.90
CA SER A 38 -10.66 -7.48 54.89
C SER A 38 -9.75 -6.35 55.35
N ASN A 39 -9.72 -5.22 54.61
CA ASN A 39 -8.95 -4.02 54.95
C ASN A 39 -9.87 -2.85 55.37
N CYS A 40 -11.14 -3.12 55.66
CA CYS A 40 -12.07 -2.18 56.26
C CYS A 40 -11.99 -2.28 57.80
N GLN A 41 -11.67 -1.18 58.46
CA GLN A 41 -11.60 -1.08 59.92
C GLN A 41 -12.81 -0.28 60.43
N TYR A 42 -13.45 -0.81 61.47
CA TYR A 42 -14.57 -0.14 62.12
C TYR A 42 -14.12 0.47 63.45
N SER A 43 -14.36 1.76 63.63
CA SER A 43 -14.13 2.44 64.90
C SER A 43 -15.46 2.91 65.49
N LEU A 44 -15.61 2.76 66.81
CA LEU A 44 -16.84 3.08 67.53
C LEU A 44 -16.53 3.98 68.72
N GLU A 45 -16.82 5.27 68.58
CA GLU A 45 -16.69 6.26 69.64
C GLU A 45 -18.01 6.34 70.43
N ARG A 46 -17.93 6.41 71.78
CA ARG A 46 -19.14 6.52 72.63
C ARG A 46 -19.94 7.78 72.25
N GLY A 47 -21.17 7.57 71.75
CA GLY A 47 -22.11 8.64 71.42
C GLY A 47 -22.05 9.13 69.96
N ARG A 48 -21.31 8.45 69.07
CA ARG A 48 -21.27 8.74 67.63
C ARG A 48 -21.59 7.50 66.79
N GLU A 49 -21.88 7.71 65.50
CA GLU A 49 -22.08 6.64 64.51
C GLU A 49 -20.78 5.87 64.25
N THR A 50 -20.91 4.60 63.86
CA THR A 50 -19.78 3.73 63.49
C THR A 50 -19.07 4.31 62.26
N LEU A 51 -17.78 4.62 62.38
CA LEU A 51 -16.96 5.07 61.25
C LEU A 51 -16.26 3.87 60.61
N SER A 52 -16.31 3.79 59.28
CA SER A 52 -15.62 2.77 58.49
C SER A 52 -14.45 3.42 57.76
N GLU A 53 -13.23 2.93 57.98
CA GLU A 53 -12.01 3.43 57.35
C GLU A 53 -11.32 2.32 56.55
N TYR A 54 -10.88 2.63 55.34
CA TYR A 54 -10.21 1.69 54.46
C TYR A 54 -8.71 1.97 54.40
N ASP A 55 -7.90 0.94 54.65
CA ASP A 55 -6.45 1.01 54.49
C ASP A 55 -6.07 0.89 53.01
N LEU A 56 -6.18 2.03 52.29
CA LEU A 56 -5.88 2.10 50.86
C LEU A 56 -4.44 1.68 50.52
N PRO A 57 -3.39 2.08 51.28
CA PRO A 57 -2.02 1.60 51.04
C PRO A 57 -1.91 0.06 51.06
N ARG A 58 -2.56 -0.59 52.03
CA ARG A 58 -2.53 -2.05 52.15
C ARG A 58 -3.35 -2.74 51.06
N ILE A 59 -4.50 -2.20 50.70
CA ILE A 59 -5.30 -2.68 49.55
C ILE A 59 -4.47 -2.60 48.27
N GLN A 60 -3.82 -1.46 48.01
CA GLN A 60 -2.98 -1.25 46.84
C GLN A 60 -1.82 -2.27 46.79
N GLN A 61 -1.13 -2.49 47.90
CA GLN A 61 -0.04 -3.47 47.96
C GLN A 61 -0.53 -4.89 47.67
N GLN A 62 -1.68 -5.29 48.24
CA GLN A 62 -2.25 -6.62 47.99
C GLN A 62 -2.67 -6.80 46.53
N ILE A 63 -3.21 -5.77 45.89
CA ILE A 63 -3.55 -5.81 44.45
C ILE A 63 -2.29 -5.96 43.60
N LEU A 64 -1.27 -5.15 43.88
CA LEU A 64 0.00 -5.20 43.15
C LEU A 64 0.64 -6.60 43.25
N THR A 65 0.72 -7.15 44.46
CA THR A 65 1.35 -8.45 44.70
C THR A 65 0.54 -9.62 44.13
N ARG A 66 -0.79 -9.60 44.22
CA ARG A 66 -1.61 -10.75 43.81
C ARG A 66 -1.91 -10.79 42.31
N PHE A 67 -2.14 -9.64 41.67
CA PHE A 67 -2.66 -9.60 40.30
C PHE A 67 -1.67 -9.06 39.27
N LEU A 68 -0.76 -8.18 39.69
CA LEU A 68 0.10 -7.42 38.77
C LEU A 68 1.56 -7.91 38.79
N GLN A 69 2.04 -8.41 39.93
CA GLN A 69 3.41 -8.89 40.06
C GLN A 69 3.67 -10.11 39.17
N GLY A 70 4.79 -10.09 38.44
CA GLY A 70 5.21 -11.17 37.55
C GLY A 70 4.50 -11.19 36.19
N LYS A 71 3.59 -10.26 35.91
CA LYS A 71 2.95 -10.15 34.59
C LYS A 71 3.95 -9.63 33.55
N PRO A 72 4.03 -10.26 32.36
CA PRO A 72 4.93 -9.80 31.29
C PRO A 72 4.41 -8.53 30.63
N LEU A 73 5.31 -7.82 29.95
CA LEU A 73 4.92 -6.86 28.93
C LEU A 73 4.55 -7.60 27.63
N ILE A 74 3.29 -7.47 27.21
CA ILE A 74 2.79 -8.13 25.98
C ILE A 74 3.21 -7.31 24.76
N THR A 75 3.95 -7.95 23.85
CA THR A 75 4.40 -7.36 22.58
C THR A 75 3.43 -7.68 21.45
N ARG A 76 3.35 -6.80 20.44
CA ARG A 76 2.43 -6.93 19.30
C ARG A 76 2.91 -7.93 18.22
N THR A 77 3.95 -8.68 18.49
CA THR A 77 4.47 -9.71 17.59
C THR A 77 3.49 -10.87 17.57
N GLY A 78 3.08 -11.32 16.38
CA GLY A 78 2.18 -12.48 16.26
C GLY A 78 0.69 -12.17 16.24
N ILE A 79 0.28 -10.93 15.96
CA ILE A 79 -1.15 -10.66 15.81
C ILE A 79 -1.67 -11.46 14.62
N PRO A 80 -2.68 -12.35 14.79
CA PRO A 80 -3.31 -13.04 13.67
C PRO A 80 -3.94 -12.00 12.76
N THR A 81 -3.23 -11.69 11.67
CA THR A 81 -3.63 -10.62 10.76
C THR A 81 -4.11 -11.27 9.47
N LEU A 82 -5.37 -11.00 9.10
CA LEU A 82 -5.87 -11.34 7.78
C LEU A 82 -5.23 -10.37 6.77
N ILE A 83 -4.24 -10.86 6.03
CA ILE A 83 -3.66 -10.11 4.91
C ILE A 83 -4.55 -10.38 3.70
N ASN A 84 -5.28 -9.37 3.23
CA ASN A 84 -6.00 -9.47 1.97
C ASN A 84 -4.98 -9.50 0.82
N THR A 85 -4.64 -10.69 0.33
CA THR A 85 -3.72 -10.89 -0.80
C THR A 85 -4.24 -10.31 -2.12
N GLN A 86 -5.50 -9.82 -2.18
CA GLN A 86 -6.04 -9.18 -3.38
C GLN A 86 -5.45 -7.78 -3.64
N GLU A 87 -5.00 -7.07 -2.60
CA GLU A 87 -4.25 -5.82 -2.76
C GLU A 87 -2.76 -6.11 -2.62
N LYS A 88 -2.12 -6.61 -3.69
CA LYS A 88 -0.66 -6.69 -3.76
C LYS A 88 -0.08 -5.29 -3.62
N ASP A 89 0.79 -5.09 -2.62
CA ASP A 89 1.50 -3.83 -2.45
C ASP A 89 2.65 -3.71 -3.46
N TYR A 90 2.30 -3.38 -4.70
CA TYR A 90 3.25 -3.24 -5.80
C TYR A 90 4.33 -2.19 -5.51
N GLU A 91 4.05 -1.19 -4.67
CA GLU A 91 5.05 -0.20 -4.26
C GLU A 91 6.22 -0.87 -3.52
N SER A 92 5.92 -1.70 -2.52
CA SER A 92 6.93 -2.49 -1.81
C SER A 92 7.61 -3.50 -2.73
N VAL A 93 6.85 -4.15 -3.62
CA VAL A 93 7.41 -5.09 -4.61
C VAL A 93 8.42 -4.40 -5.52
N PHE A 94 8.11 -3.21 -6.04
CA PHE A 94 9.03 -2.46 -6.90
C PHE A 94 10.27 -2.01 -6.15
N LYS A 95 10.14 -1.57 -4.90
CA LYS A 95 11.29 -1.22 -4.04
C LYS A 95 12.21 -2.44 -3.82
N MET A 96 11.64 -3.60 -3.51
CA MET A 96 12.40 -4.85 -3.34
C MET A 96 13.11 -5.26 -4.63
N ILE A 97 12.43 -5.21 -5.77
CA ILE A 97 13.02 -5.57 -7.07
C ILE A 97 14.13 -4.59 -7.45
N LYS A 98 13.92 -3.28 -7.33
CA LYS A 98 14.95 -2.27 -7.62
C LYS A 98 16.22 -2.48 -6.76
N GLY A 99 16.07 -2.94 -5.53
CA GLY A 99 17.19 -3.26 -4.64
C GLY A 99 17.97 -4.52 -5.04
N LYS A 100 17.35 -5.46 -5.76
CA LYS A 100 17.95 -6.76 -6.15
C LYS A 100 18.41 -6.81 -7.61
N VAL A 101 17.61 -6.27 -8.51
CA VAL A 101 17.80 -6.30 -9.96
C VAL A 101 17.66 -4.90 -10.50
N HIS A 102 18.72 -4.36 -11.09
CA HIS A 102 18.69 -3.03 -11.70
C HIS A 102 17.56 -2.93 -12.74
N GLN A 103 16.64 -1.97 -12.54
CA GLN A 103 15.49 -1.76 -13.42
C GLN A 103 15.72 -0.55 -14.34
N VAL A 104 15.38 -0.71 -15.62
CA VAL A 104 15.45 0.34 -16.64
C VAL A 104 14.14 0.40 -17.43
N SER A 105 13.86 1.58 -17.99
CA SER A 105 12.67 1.77 -18.83
C SER A 105 12.73 0.92 -20.11
N LEU A 106 11.58 0.40 -20.54
CA LEU A 106 11.47 -0.31 -21.81
C LEU A 106 11.77 0.64 -22.98
N PRO A 107 12.65 0.25 -23.92
CA PRO A 107 12.84 1.01 -25.15
C PRO A 107 11.53 1.17 -25.91
N THR A 108 11.28 2.38 -26.44
CA THR A 108 10.02 2.72 -27.14
C THR A 108 9.67 1.73 -28.25
N LEU A 109 10.67 1.25 -29.00
CA LEU A 109 10.47 0.25 -30.05
C LEU A 109 9.98 -1.09 -29.50
N THR A 110 10.57 -1.56 -28.39
CA THR A 110 10.16 -2.80 -27.72
C THR A 110 8.76 -2.65 -27.15
N ARG A 111 8.47 -1.52 -26.50
CA ARG A 111 7.15 -1.21 -25.96
C ARG A 111 6.07 -1.25 -27.05
N ASN A 112 6.31 -0.58 -28.18
CA ASN A 112 5.37 -0.57 -29.31
C ASN A 112 5.24 -1.97 -29.97
N SER A 113 6.32 -2.77 -30.00
CA SER A 113 6.27 -4.18 -30.44
C SER A 113 5.35 -5.00 -29.53
N VAL A 114 5.53 -4.91 -28.20
CA VAL A 114 4.70 -5.62 -27.22
C VAL A 114 3.24 -5.22 -27.35
N SER A 115 2.94 -3.93 -27.45
CA SER A 115 1.56 -3.43 -27.60
C SER A 115 0.89 -3.92 -28.89
N ARG A 116 1.64 -4.06 -29.99
CA ARG A 116 1.12 -4.57 -31.28
C ARG A 116 1.06 -6.09 -31.38
N GLU A 117 1.82 -6.81 -30.55
CA GLU A 117 1.79 -8.27 -30.53
C GLU A 117 0.70 -8.81 -29.59
N LEU A 118 0.15 -7.97 -28.71
CA LEU A 118 -0.93 -8.30 -27.78
C LEU A 118 -2.24 -7.60 -28.21
N ASP A 119 -2.84 -8.10 -29.28
CA ASP A 119 -4.01 -7.48 -29.90
C ASP A 119 -5.32 -7.74 -29.13
N SER A 120 -5.43 -8.86 -28.41
CA SER A 120 -6.65 -9.20 -27.66
C SER A 120 -6.53 -8.87 -26.17
N TYR A 121 -7.65 -8.46 -25.56
CA TYR A 121 -7.74 -8.25 -24.10
C TYR A 121 -7.33 -9.50 -23.30
N SER A 122 -7.66 -10.70 -23.81
CA SER A 122 -7.28 -11.96 -23.19
C SER A 122 -5.75 -12.13 -23.15
N GLU A 123 -5.07 -11.85 -24.26
CA GLU A 123 -3.60 -11.92 -24.34
C GLU A 123 -2.94 -10.90 -23.40
N VAL A 124 -3.46 -9.67 -23.34
CA VAL A 124 -2.98 -8.66 -22.39
C VAL A 124 -3.16 -9.14 -20.94
N CYS A 125 -4.29 -9.74 -20.60
CA CYS A 125 -4.54 -10.27 -19.26
C CYS A 125 -3.60 -11.43 -18.89
N GLU A 126 -3.37 -12.36 -19.82
CA GLU A 126 -2.47 -13.48 -19.59
C GLU A 126 -1.01 -13.02 -19.48
N ALA A 127 -0.56 -12.12 -20.36
CA ALA A 127 0.76 -11.51 -20.26
C ALA A 127 0.94 -10.76 -18.93
N PHE A 128 -0.09 -10.01 -18.50
CA PHE A 128 -0.06 -9.31 -17.21
C PHE A 128 0.03 -10.29 -16.04
N LYS A 129 -0.72 -11.41 -16.03
CA LYS A 129 -0.64 -12.43 -14.97
C LYS A 129 0.76 -13.05 -14.89
N ILE A 130 1.38 -13.34 -16.04
CA ILE A 130 2.75 -13.89 -16.09
C ILE A 130 3.74 -12.90 -15.49
N VAL A 131 3.66 -11.62 -15.86
CA VAL A 131 4.54 -10.57 -15.34
C VAL A 131 4.28 -10.31 -13.85
N ASP A 132 3.03 -10.29 -13.42
CA ASP A 132 2.66 -10.15 -12.00
C ASP A 132 3.21 -11.32 -11.15
N LEU A 133 3.13 -12.55 -11.65
CA LEU A 133 3.74 -13.70 -11.00
C LEU A 133 5.27 -13.55 -10.94
N LEU A 134 5.90 -13.17 -12.05
CA LEU A 134 7.34 -12.96 -12.16
C LEU A 134 7.84 -11.91 -11.16
N LEU A 135 7.15 -10.77 -11.03
CA LEU A 135 7.50 -9.75 -10.04
C LEU A 135 7.43 -10.29 -8.62
N GLY A 136 6.42 -11.12 -8.31
CA GLY A 136 6.33 -11.82 -7.03
C GLY A 136 7.59 -12.64 -6.74
N PHE A 137 8.07 -13.42 -7.71
CA PHE A 137 9.30 -14.20 -7.55
C PHE A 137 10.54 -13.32 -7.43
N LEU A 138 10.73 -12.35 -8.34
CA LEU A 138 11.88 -11.44 -8.33
C LEU A 138 11.96 -10.56 -7.08
N SER A 139 10.84 -10.31 -6.39
CA SER A 139 10.88 -9.63 -5.10
C SER A 139 11.53 -10.49 -4.00
N MET A 140 11.49 -11.81 -4.14
CA MET A 140 12.04 -12.77 -3.19
C MET A 140 13.41 -13.29 -3.61
N THR A 141 13.70 -13.37 -4.91
CA THR A 141 14.93 -13.92 -5.47
C THR A 141 15.80 -12.87 -6.13
N ASP A 142 17.09 -13.15 -6.29
CA ASP A 142 17.96 -12.35 -7.14
C ASP A 142 17.87 -12.83 -8.60
N GLY A 143 18.36 -12.01 -9.54
CA GLY A 143 18.38 -12.35 -10.96
C GLY A 143 19.35 -11.47 -11.74
N ASP A 144 19.94 -12.02 -12.80
CA ASP A 144 20.79 -11.24 -13.71
C ASP A 144 19.91 -10.25 -14.51
N PRO A 145 20.12 -8.92 -14.39
CA PRO A 145 19.33 -7.92 -15.11
C PRO A 145 19.33 -8.14 -16.63
N SER A 146 20.41 -8.71 -17.18
CA SER A 146 20.60 -8.92 -18.61
C SER A 146 19.89 -10.16 -19.16
N MET A 147 19.44 -11.06 -18.27
CA MET A 147 18.80 -12.33 -18.62
C MET A 147 17.48 -12.08 -19.37
N SER A 148 17.25 -12.88 -20.42
CA SER A 148 15.98 -12.85 -21.13
C SER A 148 14.83 -13.27 -20.20
N LEU A 149 13.74 -12.51 -20.25
CA LEU A 149 12.55 -12.79 -19.48
C LEU A 149 11.96 -14.17 -19.83
N VAL A 150 12.05 -14.56 -21.10
CA VAL A 150 11.59 -15.87 -21.60
C VAL A 150 12.43 -17.01 -21.01
N SER A 151 13.75 -16.86 -21.02
CA SER A 151 14.67 -17.86 -20.42
C SER A 151 14.42 -17.99 -18.92
N TYR A 152 14.24 -16.88 -18.19
CA TYR A 152 13.93 -16.95 -16.76
C TYR A 152 12.63 -17.73 -16.49
N LEU A 153 11.56 -17.45 -17.25
CA LEU A 153 10.28 -18.13 -17.08
C LEU A 153 10.35 -19.62 -17.40
N GLN A 154 11.04 -20.01 -18.48
CA GLN A 154 11.13 -21.39 -18.93
C GLN A 154 12.17 -22.20 -18.15
N ASP A 155 13.35 -21.65 -17.93
CA ASP A 155 14.49 -22.39 -17.39
C ASP A 155 14.50 -22.38 -15.86
N ILE A 156 14.08 -21.29 -15.22
CA ILE A 156 14.09 -21.14 -13.75
C ILE A 156 12.71 -21.42 -13.17
N LEU A 157 11.68 -20.72 -13.63
CA LEU A 157 10.32 -20.88 -13.11
C LEU A 157 9.56 -22.08 -13.72
N LYS A 158 10.16 -22.76 -14.72
CA LYS A 158 9.60 -23.96 -15.37
C LYS A 158 8.16 -23.78 -15.87
N MET A 159 7.85 -22.59 -16.37
CA MET A 159 6.52 -22.26 -16.92
C MET A 159 6.43 -22.67 -18.40
N VAL A 160 5.38 -23.41 -18.75
CA VAL A 160 5.05 -23.78 -20.13
C VAL A 160 4.00 -22.79 -20.65
N THR A 161 4.42 -21.67 -21.22
CA THR A 161 3.50 -20.64 -21.71
C THR A 161 3.72 -20.33 -23.19
N CYS A 162 2.62 -20.35 -23.96
CA CYS A 162 2.59 -20.17 -25.42
C CYS A 162 2.66 -18.69 -25.87
N PHE A 163 2.46 -17.72 -24.97
CA PHE A 163 2.36 -16.28 -25.29
C PHE A 163 3.63 -15.47 -25.06
N LEU A 164 4.79 -16.15 -24.96
CA LEU A 164 6.07 -15.52 -24.68
C LEU A 164 6.65 -14.74 -25.86
N GLN A 165 6.05 -14.81 -27.05
CA GLN A 165 6.56 -14.17 -28.27
C GLN A 165 6.70 -12.65 -28.10
N ALA A 166 5.65 -11.98 -27.62
CA ALA A 166 5.64 -10.55 -27.32
C ALA A 166 6.74 -10.15 -26.33
N LEU A 167 7.07 -11.05 -25.40
CA LEU A 167 8.04 -10.79 -24.33
C LEU A 167 9.48 -11.19 -24.67
N LYS A 168 9.74 -11.78 -25.86
CA LYS A 168 11.08 -12.26 -26.26
C LYS A 168 12.17 -11.18 -26.20
N LYS A 169 11.80 -9.93 -26.51
CA LYS A 169 12.72 -8.78 -26.50
C LYS A 169 12.90 -8.17 -25.11
N CYS A 170 12.18 -8.67 -24.10
CA CYS A 170 12.24 -8.18 -22.73
C CYS A 170 13.29 -8.95 -21.91
N LYS A 171 13.84 -8.27 -20.91
CA LYS A 171 14.87 -8.76 -19.98
C LYS A 171 14.40 -8.51 -18.55
N LEU A 172 15.06 -9.11 -17.57
CA LEU A 172 14.70 -8.92 -16.15
C LEU A 172 14.81 -7.47 -15.67
N GLN A 173 15.73 -6.69 -16.25
CA GLN A 173 15.82 -5.26 -16.01
C GLN A 173 14.59 -4.44 -16.49
N HIS A 174 13.69 -5.03 -17.29
CA HIS A 174 12.52 -4.33 -17.85
C HIS A 174 11.22 -4.65 -17.10
N CYS A 175 11.25 -5.50 -16.05
CA CYS A 175 10.06 -6.08 -15.45
C CYS A 175 9.08 -5.05 -14.88
N VAL A 176 9.57 -4.03 -14.19
CA VAL A 176 8.72 -2.98 -13.61
C VAL A 176 8.06 -2.15 -14.73
N SER A 177 8.85 -1.74 -15.73
CA SER A 177 8.32 -0.99 -16.89
C SER A 177 7.34 -1.83 -17.72
N LEU A 178 7.57 -3.14 -17.83
CA LEU A 178 6.66 -4.05 -18.52
C LEU A 178 5.34 -4.21 -17.78
N TRP A 179 5.37 -4.29 -16.46
CA TRP A 179 4.16 -4.30 -15.66
C TRP A 179 3.35 -3.02 -15.85
N GLN A 180 3.99 -1.85 -15.84
CA GLN A 180 3.31 -0.56 -16.06
C GLN A 180 2.61 -0.55 -17.43
N LEU A 181 3.30 -0.99 -18.48
CA LEU A 181 2.73 -1.10 -19.83
C LEU A 181 1.51 -2.02 -19.87
N LEU A 182 1.64 -3.26 -19.40
CA LEU A 182 0.56 -4.25 -19.46
C LEU A 182 -0.62 -3.87 -18.58
N SER A 183 -0.36 -3.24 -17.43
CA SER A 183 -1.39 -2.70 -16.53
C SER A 183 -2.20 -1.59 -17.21
N SER A 184 -1.52 -0.69 -17.93
CA SER A 184 -2.14 0.38 -18.72
C SER A 184 -3.00 -0.20 -19.83
N LEU A 185 -2.43 -1.06 -20.69
CA LEU A 185 -3.15 -1.70 -21.80
C LEU A 185 -4.40 -2.46 -21.32
N LYS A 186 -4.29 -3.17 -20.19
CA LYS A 186 -5.42 -3.86 -19.59
C LYS A 186 -6.54 -2.89 -19.18
N SER A 187 -6.18 -1.74 -18.65
CA SER A 187 -7.14 -0.72 -18.19
C SER A 187 -7.71 0.11 -19.34
N GLU A 188 -6.95 0.33 -20.41
CA GLU A 188 -7.41 0.97 -21.65
C GLU A 188 -8.49 0.09 -22.31
N ASN A 189 -8.22 -1.22 -22.46
CA ASN A 189 -9.14 -2.16 -23.08
C ASN A 189 -10.47 -2.36 -22.31
N MET A 190 -10.50 -2.11 -21.01
CA MET A 190 -11.71 -2.24 -20.19
C MET A 190 -12.33 -0.89 -19.79
N LEU A 191 -11.60 0.23 -19.86
CA LEU A 191 -11.95 1.53 -19.27
C LEU A 191 -12.54 1.44 -17.82
N GLN A 192 -12.27 0.34 -17.11
CA GLN A 192 -12.80 0.04 -15.77
C GLN A 192 -11.83 0.52 -14.70
N LEU A 193 -11.63 1.83 -14.59
CA LEU A 193 -11.08 2.43 -13.37
C LEU A 193 -12.26 2.74 -12.43
N LYS A 194 -12.79 1.71 -11.77
CA LYS A 194 -13.89 1.88 -10.80
C LYS A 194 -13.32 2.48 -9.51
N ARG A 195 -13.58 3.76 -9.25
CA ARG A 195 -13.26 4.44 -7.97
C ARG A 195 -14.39 5.41 -7.63
N VAL A 196 -14.81 5.45 -6.38
CA VAL A 196 -15.95 6.30 -5.97
C VAL A 196 -15.56 7.78 -5.84
N CYS A 197 -14.30 8.09 -5.52
CA CYS A 197 -13.88 9.44 -5.09
C CYS A 197 -13.02 10.24 -6.10
N TYR A 198 -12.83 9.76 -7.34
CA TYR A 198 -11.96 10.39 -8.35
C TYR A 198 -12.58 10.40 -9.76
N GLN A 199 -13.90 10.47 -9.84
CA GLN A 199 -14.68 10.37 -11.10
C GLN A 199 -15.46 11.65 -11.43
N ASP A 200 -15.00 12.81 -10.98
CA ASP A 200 -15.63 14.06 -11.38
C ASP A 200 -15.43 14.29 -12.88
N PRO A 201 -16.44 14.83 -13.57
CA PRO A 201 -16.33 15.13 -14.99
C PRO A 201 -15.31 16.23 -15.25
N LEU A 202 -14.61 16.11 -16.37
CA LEU A 202 -13.75 17.17 -16.88
C LEU A 202 -14.59 18.31 -17.45
N SER A 203 -14.22 19.55 -17.10
CA SER A 203 -14.70 20.75 -17.78
C SER A 203 -14.11 20.84 -19.21
N GLU A 204 -14.79 21.56 -20.10
CA GLU A 204 -14.27 21.79 -21.46
C GLU A 204 -12.94 22.55 -21.46
N GLN A 205 -12.76 23.48 -20.51
CA GLN A 205 -11.49 24.17 -20.32
C GLN A 205 -10.35 23.20 -20.00
N ASN A 206 -10.57 22.28 -19.04
CA ASN A 206 -9.56 21.29 -18.65
C ASN A 206 -9.24 20.33 -19.80
N LYS A 207 -10.23 19.98 -20.65
CA LYS A 207 -9.99 19.18 -21.86
C LYS A 207 -9.12 19.91 -22.87
N MET A 208 -9.38 21.21 -23.12
CA MET A 208 -8.58 22.02 -24.03
C MET A 208 -7.14 22.16 -23.54
N GLU A 209 -6.94 22.43 -22.24
CA GLU A 209 -5.61 22.54 -21.63
C GLU A 209 -4.85 21.21 -21.71
N LEU A 210 -5.50 20.08 -21.40
CA LEU A 210 -4.92 18.75 -21.56
C LEU A 210 -4.54 18.45 -23.02
N LYS A 211 -5.40 18.78 -23.99
CA LYS A 211 -5.10 18.60 -25.41
C LYS A 211 -3.88 19.43 -25.84
N CYS A 212 -3.81 20.69 -25.42
CA CYS A 212 -2.66 21.55 -25.67
C CYS A 212 -1.37 20.95 -25.08
N PHE A 213 -1.43 20.44 -23.83
CA PHE A 213 -0.30 19.79 -23.18
C PHE A 213 0.17 18.52 -23.93
N MET A 214 -0.76 17.67 -24.37
CA MET A 214 -0.40 16.42 -25.08
C MET A 214 0.23 16.66 -26.45
N SER A 215 -0.11 17.75 -27.14
CA SER A 215 0.53 18.07 -28.43
C SER A 215 2.02 18.44 -28.33
N ARG A 216 2.50 18.75 -27.11
CA ARG A 216 3.88 19.20 -26.86
C ARG A 216 4.70 18.21 -26.04
N SER A 217 4.08 17.14 -25.53
CA SER A 217 4.69 16.22 -24.57
C SER A 217 4.61 14.77 -25.04
N ASN A 218 5.33 13.88 -24.35
CA ASN A 218 5.24 12.45 -24.62
C ASN A 218 3.98 11.85 -23.97
N THR A 219 2.87 11.88 -24.71
CA THR A 219 1.55 11.37 -24.30
C THR A 219 1.64 9.96 -23.73
N ASN A 220 2.43 9.09 -24.35
CA ASN A 220 2.51 7.69 -23.91
C ASN A 220 3.24 7.55 -22.58
N GLN A 221 4.30 8.34 -22.33
CA GLN A 221 4.98 8.31 -21.02
C GLN A 221 4.05 8.82 -19.93
N TRP A 222 3.33 9.92 -20.20
CA TRP A 222 2.36 10.47 -19.26
C TRP A 222 1.25 9.46 -18.94
N LEU A 223 0.70 8.77 -19.95
CA LEU A 223 -0.34 7.75 -19.76
C LEU A 223 0.12 6.64 -18.83
N LEU A 224 1.35 6.16 -18.98
CA LEU A 224 1.93 5.11 -18.15
C LEU A 224 2.16 5.57 -16.71
N GLU A 225 2.78 6.73 -16.51
CA GLU A 225 3.06 7.28 -15.18
C GLU A 225 1.78 7.61 -14.41
N MET A 226 0.79 8.20 -15.09
CA MET A 226 -0.51 8.47 -14.49
C MET A 226 -1.28 7.21 -14.18
N HIS A 227 -1.22 6.21 -15.06
CA HIS A 227 -1.86 4.92 -14.81
C HIS A 227 -1.29 4.24 -13.57
N GLU A 228 0.04 4.20 -13.47
CA GLU A 228 0.74 3.67 -12.29
C GLU A 228 0.33 4.44 -11.03
N PHE A 229 0.37 5.77 -11.05
CA PHE A 229 -0.06 6.60 -9.92
C PHE A 229 -1.49 6.27 -9.48
N ILE A 230 -2.44 6.20 -10.42
CA ILE A 230 -3.84 5.88 -10.17
C ILE A 230 -3.97 4.49 -9.54
N GLN A 231 -3.26 3.48 -10.06
CA GLN A 231 -3.36 2.11 -9.56
C GLN A 231 -2.74 1.95 -8.17
N LEU A 232 -1.56 2.51 -7.95
CA LEU A 232 -0.79 2.29 -6.73
C LEU A 232 -1.29 3.14 -5.57
N ASN A 233 -1.65 4.39 -5.82
CA ASN A 233 -1.96 5.36 -4.77
C ASN A 233 -3.46 5.58 -4.60
N LEU A 234 -4.16 5.80 -5.71
CA LEU A 234 -5.61 6.05 -5.67
C LEU A 234 -6.40 4.73 -5.60
N GLY A 235 -5.70 3.61 -5.76
CA GLY A 235 -6.30 2.30 -5.80
C GLY A 235 -6.65 1.66 -4.46
N ARG A 236 -6.14 2.23 -3.37
CA ARG A 236 -6.24 1.68 -2.02
C ARG A 236 -7.52 2.14 -1.31
N SER A 237 -8.04 1.28 -0.44
CA SER A 237 -9.28 1.51 0.33
C SER A 237 -9.28 2.83 1.15
N HIS A 238 -8.10 3.34 1.54
CA HIS A 238 -7.93 4.59 2.29
C HIS A 238 -7.15 5.67 1.53
N ALA A 239 -7.17 5.64 0.19
CA ALA A 239 -6.42 6.58 -0.64
C ALA A 239 -6.69 8.06 -0.30
N THR A 240 -7.94 8.39 0.06
CA THR A 240 -8.37 9.77 0.34
C THR A 240 -7.75 10.40 1.59
N HIS A 241 -7.19 9.60 2.50
CA HIS A 241 -6.45 10.10 3.66
C HIS A 241 -5.12 10.72 3.24
N ARG A 242 -4.45 10.12 2.23
CA ARG A 242 -3.14 10.55 1.74
C ARG A 242 -3.26 11.49 0.54
N TYR A 243 -4.17 11.20 -0.37
CA TYR A 243 -4.39 11.95 -1.61
C TYR A 243 -5.82 12.48 -1.62
N LYS A 244 -6.00 13.76 -1.24
CA LYS A 244 -7.35 14.35 -1.18
C LYS A 244 -7.85 14.66 -2.59
N PRO A 245 -9.10 14.36 -2.95
CA PRO A 245 -9.65 14.68 -4.28
C PRO A 245 -9.58 16.17 -4.65
N SER A 246 -9.53 17.06 -3.65
CA SER A 246 -9.41 18.51 -3.82
C SER A 246 -7.99 18.99 -4.15
N TRP A 247 -6.99 18.11 -4.16
CA TRP A 247 -5.61 18.49 -4.49
C TRP A 247 -5.43 18.66 -5.99
N GLY A 248 -4.49 19.54 -6.36
CA GLY A 248 -4.00 19.63 -7.73
C GLY A 248 -3.24 18.37 -8.11
N VAL A 249 -3.43 17.90 -9.35
CA VAL A 249 -2.73 16.72 -9.87
C VAL A 249 -1.20 16.92 -9.84
N LYS A 250 -0.72 18.16 -10.09
CA LYS A 250 0.70 18.51 -10.07
C LYS A 250 1.35 18.30 -8.69
N GLU A 251 0.71 18.81 -7.64
CA GLU A 251 1.16 18.64 -6.24
C GLU A 251 1.19 17.14 -5.85
N ALA A 252 0.14 16.41 -6.21
CA ALA A 252 0.05 14.98 -5.93
C ALA A 252 1.13 14.16 -6.66
N MET A 253 1.45 14.55 -7.90
CA MET A 253 2.50 13.93 -8.70
C MET A 253 3.91 14.24 -8.16
N GLN A 254 4.18 15.46 -7.71
CA GLN A 254 5.44 15.79 -7.03
C GLN A 254 5.65 14.88 -5.82
N LEU A 255 4.65 14.80 -4.94
CA LEU A 255 4.70 13.92 -3.76
C LEU A 255 4.90 12.44 -4.13
N TYR A 256 4.34 11.99 -5.25
CA TYR A 256 4.51 10.61 -5.74
C TYR A 256 5.93 10.37 -6.30
N MET A 257 6.45 11.31 -7.08
CA MET A 257 7.78 11.21 -7.70
C MET A 257 8.90 11.25 -6.66
N ASP A 258 8.76 12.06 -5.62
CA ASP A 258 9.67 12.08 -4.47
C ASP A 258 9.76 10.70 -3.79
N GLN A 259 8.64 10.00 -3.66
CA GLN A 259 8.61 8.64 -3.08
C GLN A 259 9.17 7.57 -4.01
N LYS A 260 9.06 7.81 -5.33
CA LYS A 260 9.60 6.93 -6.37
C LYS A 260 11.11 7.12 -6.55
N GLU A 261 11.68 8.18 -5.96
CA GLU A 261 13.06 8.64 -6.10
C GLU A 261 13.40 8.93 -7.57
N VAL A 262 12.47 9.58 -8.28
CA VAL A 262 12.62 9.97 -9.68
C VAL A 262 12.29 11.45 -9.82
N GLU A 263 13.09 12.17 -10.60
CA GLU A 263 12.85 13.59 -10.86
C GLU A 263 11.56 13.80 -11.67
N VAL A 264 10.82 14.86 -11.32
CA VAL A 264 9.66 15.27 -12.09
C VAL A 264 10.15 15.80 -13.45
N PRO A 265 9.61 15.30 -14.59
CA PRO A 265 10.05 15.80 -15.88
C PRO A 265 9.72 17.29 -16.06
N GLU A 266 10.69 18.09 -16.53
CA GLU A 266 10.53 19.54 -16.74
C GLU A 266 9.30 19.90 -17.56
N TYR A 267 9.02 19.13 -18.63
CA TYR A 267 7.84 19.37 -19.47
C TYR A 267 6.53 19.28 -18.69
N PHE A 268 6.46 18.41 -17.68
CA PHE A 268 5.29 18.24 -16.82
C PHE A 268 5.21 19.38 -15.81
N GLU A 269 6.33 19.79 -15.24
CA GLU A 269 6.33 20.89 -14.27
C GLU A 269 5.97 22.23 -14.91
N GLU A 270 6.44 22.53 -16.12
CA GLU A 270 6.20 23.84 -16.73
C GLU A 270 4.86 23.94 -17.46
N ASN A 271 4.42 22.86 -18.12
CA ASN A 271 3.32 22.94 -19.09
C ASN A 271 2.03 22.25 -18.63
N PHE A 272 2.05 21.52 -17.51
CA PHE A 272 0.87 20.78 -17.06
C PHE A 272 -0.19 21.72 -16.45
N PRO A 273 -1.50 21.48 -16.70
CA PRO A 273 -2.57 22.34 -16.20
C PRO A 273 -2.58 22.47 -14.67
N GLU A 274 -2.52 23.70 -14.16
CA GLU A 274 -2.49 23.96 -12.70
C GLU A 274 -3.84 23.67 -12.03
N ASN A 275 -4.95 23.88 -12.75
CA ASN A 275 -6.30 23.79 -12.21
C ASN A 275 -6.89 22.38 -12.22
N LEU A 276 -6.16 21.38 -12.75
CA LEU A 276 -6.67 20.02 -12.81
C LEU A 276 -6.61 19.36 -11.43
N LEU A 277 -7.78 18.97 -10.90
CA LEU A 277 -7.90 18.35 -9.59
C LEU A 277 -7.81 16.82 -9.67
N LEU A 278 -7.35 16.20 -8.57
CA LEU A 278 -7.33 14.74 -8.43
C LEU A 278 -8.73 14.13 -8.57
N SER A 279 -9.78 14.85 -8.19
CA SER A 279 -11.16 14.37 -8.38
C SER A 279 -11.51 14.09 -9.84
N GLN A 280 -10.81 14.72 -10.79
CA GLN A 280 -11.04 14.57 -12.23
C GLN A 280 -10.05 13.63 -12.94
N ILE A 281 -9.06 13.09 -12.21
CA ILE A 281 -7.90 12.41 -12.80
C ILE A 281 -8.27 11.17 -13.62
N LEU A 282 -9.32 10.43 -13.23
CA LEU A 282 -9.75 9.25 -13.98
C LEU A 282 -10.36 9.62 -15.32
N HIS A 283 -11.15 10.70 -15.37
CA HIS A 283 -11.69 11.22 -16.61
C HIS A 283 -10.60 11.83 -17.48
N ALA A 284 -9.61 12.51 -16.89
CA ALA A 284 -8.43 13.00 -17.60
C ALA A 284 -7.64 11.88 -18.26
N TRP A 285 -7.30 10.83 -17.52
CA TRP A 285 -6.58 9.69 -18.05
C TRP A 285 -7.37 9.00 -19.17
N LYS A 286 -8.68 8.76 -18.97
CA LYS A 286 -9.54 8.17 -20.00
C LYS A 286 -9.61 9.02 -21.27
N TYR A 287 -9.80 10.34 -21.12
CA TYR A 287 -9.86 11.28 -22.25
C TYR A 287 -8.58 11.22 -23.09
N VAL A 288 -7.41 11.25 -22.44
CA VAL A 288 -6.13 11.17 -23.13
C VAL A 288 -5.93 9.79 -23.75
N ALA A 289 -6.28 8.71 -23.06
CA ALA A 289 -6.13 7.35 -23.59
C ALA A 289 -6.96 7.14 -24.86
N THR A 290 -8.22 7.61 -24.89
CA THR A 290 -9.08 7.53 -26.08
C THR A 290 -8.60 8.44 -27.20
N SER A 291 -8.22 9.69 -26.88
CA SER A 291 -7.77 10.63 -27.90
C SER A 291 -6.38 10.31 -28.43
N ASN A 292 -5.53 9.61 -27.69
CA ASN A 292 -4.23 9.15 -28.18
C ASN A 292 -4.40 8.12 -29.32
N GLN A 293 -5.42 7.26 -29.26
CA GLN A 293 -5.76 6.34 -30.35
C GLN A 293 -6.23 7.10 -31.60
N GLU A 294 -6.98 8.20 -31.42
CA GLU A 294 -7.46 9.05 -32.52
C GLU A 294 -6.32 9.87 -33.14
N TRP A 295 -5.48 10.52 -32.33
CA TRP A 295 -4.35 11.33 -32.80
C TRP A 295 -3.25 10.50 -33.48
N MET A 296 -3.11 9.21 -33.13
CA MET A 296 -2.21 8.29 -33.82
C MET A 296 -2.73 7.81 -35.18
N ASN A 297 -4.03 7.94 -35.46
CA ASN A 297 -4.63 7.56 -36.74
C ASN A 297 -4.77 8.74 -37.72
N GLU A 298 -4.60 9.98 -37.25
CA GLU A 298 -4.69 11.22 -38.05
C GLU A 298 -3.33 11.76 -38.53
N GLY A 299 -2.21 11.07 -38.23
CA GLY A 299 -0.85 11.43 -38.67
C GLY A 299 -0.22 10.37 -39.56
#